data_AF-A0A7C5CK55-F1
#
_entry.id   AF-A0A7C5CK55-F1
#
_cell.length_a   1.000
_cell.length_b   1.000
_cell.length_c   1.000
_cell.angle_alpha   90.00
_cell.angle_beta   90.00
_cell.angle_gamma   90.00
#
_symmetry.space_group_name_H-M   'P 1'
#
loop_
_entity.id
_entity.type
_entity.pdbx_description
1 polymer ?
#
loop_
_entity_poly.entity_id
_entity_poly.type
_entity_poly.pdbx_seq_one_letter_code
_entity_poly.pdbx_strand_id
1 'polypeptide(L)'
;MKLLDTTKEIISEFFYRVISCLVGILARMETEDIISRILDPETPEGFIEPEYAGAERVIEALEKADFVRICAEDIGVGYTTYLVNVSLGKIVEVTVKVKASVWICVSWKPWRPIKSMKRPECLDYYISEEY
;
A
#
# COMPACT_ATOMS: atom_id res chain seq x y z
N MET A 1 -17.69 25.46 37.25
CA MET A 1 -17.86 25.05 35.84
C MET A 1 -16.53 24.90 35.07
N LYS A 2 -15.39 24.61 35.73
CA LYS A 2 -14.09 24.35 35.07
C LYS A 2 -13.62 22.89 35.22
N LEU A 3 -13.92 22.27 36.36
CA LEU A 3 -13.58 20.87 36.66
C LEU A 3 -14.21 19.86 35.69
N LEU A 4 -15.46 20.08 35.27
CA LEU A 4 -16.17 19.21 34.33
C LEU A 4 -15.55 19.22 32.93
N ASP A 5 -15.02 20.37 32.49
CA ASP A 5 -14.41 20.50 31.17
C ASP A 5 -13.01 19.86 31.16
N THR A 6 -12.22 20.04 32.23
CA THR A 6 -10.92 19.37 32.38
C THR A 6 -11.05 17.84 32.44
N THR A 7 -12.08 17.31 33.13
CA THR A 7 -12.32 15.86 33.14
C THR A 7 -12.73 15.33 31.77
N LYS A 8 -13.54 16.06 31.01
CA LYS A 8 -13.89 15.68 29.63
C LYS A 8 -12.68 15.66 28.70
N GLU A 9 -11.78 16.63 28.82
CA GLU A 9 -10.54 16.67 28.03
C GLU A 9 -9.64 15.47 28.33
N ILE A 10 -9.39 15.16 29.60
CA ILE A 10 -8.55 14.01 30.01
C ILE A 10 -9.14 12.70 29.51
N ILE A 11 -10.45 12.51 29.67
CA ILE A 11 -11.14 11.30 29.22
C ILE A 11 -11.08 11.19 27.69
N SER A 12 -11.31 12.30 26.98
CA SER A 12 -11.24 12.32 25.52
C SER A 12 -9.83 11.99 25.04
N GLU A 13 -8.80 12.60 25.63
CA GLU A 13 -7.41 12.31 25.29
C GLU A 13 -7.05 10.84 25.52
N PHE A 14 -7.50 10.26 26.63
CA PHE A 14 -7.32 8.84 26.89
C PHE A 14 -7.99 7.97 25.82
N PHE A 15 -9.25 8.25 25.48
CA PHE A 15 -9.95 7.53 24.41
C PHE A 15 -9.29 7.70 23.05
N TYR A 16 -8.83 8.91 22.68
CA TYR A 16 -8.10 9.14 21.44
C TYR A 16 -6.81 8.33 21.37
N ARG A 17 -6.06 8.21 22.48
CA ARG A 17 -4.85 7.38 22.55
C ARG A 17 -5.17 5.90 22.39
N VAL A 18 -6.23 5.41 23.04
CA VAL A 18 -6.66 4.00 22.90
C VAL A 18 -7.10 3.71 21.46
N ILE A 19 -7.92 4.58 20.87
CA ILE A 19 -8.37 4.44 19.47
C ILE A 19 -7.18 4.47 18.52
N SER A 20 -6.25 5.41 18.70
CA SER A 20 -5.03 5.50 17.87
C SER A 20 -4.18 4.23 17.96
N CYS A 21 -4.02 3.67 19.16
CA CYS A 21 -3.31 2.42 19.38
C CYS A 21 -4.02 1.25 18.66
N LEU A 22 -5.34 1.14 18.80
CA LEU A 22 -6.12 0.09 18.13
C LEU A 22 -6.03 0.18 16.62
N VAL A 23 -6.19 1.38 16.04
CA VAL A 23 -6.04 1.60 14.59
C VAL A 23 -4.63 1.22 14.13
N GLY A 24 -3.60 1.56 14.91
CA GLY A 24 -2.23 1.16 14.61
C GLY A 24 -2.02 -0.36 14.56
N ILE A 25 -2.64 -1.10 15.50
CA ILE A 25 -2.59 -2.56 15.55
C ILE A 25 -3.35 -3.16 14.36
N LEU A 26 -4.57 -2.69 14.09
CA LEU A 26 -5.41 -3.16 12.98
C LEU A 26 -4.71 -2.94 11.63
N ALA A 27 -4.14 -1.74 11.42
CA ALA A 27 -3.39 -1.43 10.22
C ALA A 27 -2.17 -2.33 10.04
N ARG A 28 -1.48 -2.72 11.12
CA ARG A 28 -0.36 -3.66 11.05
C ARG A 28 -0.82 -5.05 10.65
N MET A 29 -1.85 -5.57 11.33
CA MET A 29 -2.40 -6.90 11.05
C MET A 29 -2.92 -7.00 9.62
N GLU A 30 -3.64 -5.98 9.15
CA GLU A 30 -4.14 -5.94 7.77
C GLU A 30 -3.01 -5.86 6.76
N THR A 31 -1.94 -5.09 7.05
CA THR A 31 -0.75 -5.07 6.18
C THR A 31 -0.13 -6.47 6.08
N GLU A 32 0.07 -7.14 7.20
CA GLU A 32 0.63 -8.51 7.23
C GLU A 32 -0.23 -9.49 6.42
N ASP A 33 -1.57 -9.42 6.55
CA ASP A 33 -2.50 -10.22 5.74
C ASP A 33 -2.38 -9.92 4.25
N ILE A 34 -2.38 -8.65 3.85
CA ILE A 34 -2.19 -8.23 2.45
C ILE A 34 -0.89 -8.81 1.88
N ILE A 35 0.23 -8.65 2.59
CA ILE A 35 1.52 -9.16 2.13
C ILE A 35 1.51 -10.69 2.01
N SER A 36 0.92 -11.39 2.99
CA SER A 36 0.83 -12.86 2.94
C SER A 36 0.11 -13.36 1.68
N ARG A 37 -0.99 -12.69 1.29
CA ARG A 37 -1.75 -13.01 0.06
C ARG A 37 -0.98 -12.69 -1.21
N ILE A 38 -0.22 -11.59 -1.21
CA ILE A 38 0.63 -11.22 -2.33
C ILE A 38 1.78 -12.22 -2.50
N LEU A 39 2.34 -12.74 -1.41
CA LEU A 39 3.46 -13.71 -1.46
C LEU A 39 3.01 -15.13 -1.79
N ASP A 40 1.74 -15.46 -1.57
CA ASP A 40 1.20 -16.79 -1.80
C ASP A 40 1.31 -17.20 -3.29
N PRO A 41 2.07 -18.26 -3.64
CA PRO A 41 2.20 -18.73 -5.01
C PRO A 41 0.89 -19.28 -5.60
N GLU A 42 -0.05 -19.71 -4.77
CA GLU A 42 -1.37 -20.20 -5.22
C GLU A 42 -2.30 -19.04 -5.65
N THR A 43 -1.95 -17.80 -5.28
CA THR A 43 -2.69 -16.58 -5.61
C THR A 43 -1.90 -15.70 -6.59
N PRO A 44 -1.86 -16.05 -7.89
CA PRO A 44 -1.06 -15.35 -8.91
C PRO A 44 -1.57 -13.93 -9.19
N GLU A 45 -2.86 -13.70 -9.00
CA GLU A 45 -3.50 -12.39 -9.15
C GLU A 45 -4.49 -12.14 -8.02
N GLY A 46 -4.71 -10.86 -7.71
CA GLY A 46 -5.64 -10.48 -6.67
C GLY A 46 -5.79 -8.97 -6.51
N PHE A 47 -6.72 -8.61 -5.63
CA PHE A 47 -7.14 -7.24 -5.38
C PHE A 47 -7.65 -7.13 -3.95
N ILE A 48 -7.34 -6.02 -3.28
CA ILE A 48 -7.82 -5.69 -1.95
C ILE A 48 -7.91 -4.17 -1.77
N GLU A 49 -8.96 -3.72 -1.09
CA GLU A 49 -9.13 -2.34 -0.63
C GLU A 49 -8.93 -2.34 0.89
N PRO A 50 -7.77 -1.89 1.39
CA PRO A 50 -7.51 -1.90 2.82
C PRO A 50 -8.39 -0.89 3.55
N GLU A 51 -8.91 -1.28 4.72
CA GLU A 51 -9.71 -0.41 5.58
C GLU A 51 -8.86 0.43 6.53
N TYR A 52 -7.75 -0.13 7.01
CA TYR A 52 -6.88 0.44 8.05
C TYR A 52 -5.45 0.66 7.57
N ALA A 53 -4.93 -0.19 6.68
CA ALA A 53 -3.56 -0.12 6.20
C ALA A 53 -3.37 1.06 5.24
N GLY A 54 -2.41 1.92 5.58
CA GLY A 54 -1.97 3.02 4.72
C GLY A 54 -1.10 2.53 3.57
N ALA A 55 -1.13 3.25 2.44
CA ALA A 55 -0.39 2.89 1.23
C ALA A 55 1.13 2.80 1.49
N GLU A 56 1.71 3.79 2.16
CA GLU A 56 3.14 3.78 2.49
C GLU A 56 3.55 2.57 3.33
N ARG A 57 2.70 2.16 4.30
CA ARG A 57 3.00 0.97 5.11
C ARG A 57 2.97 -0.31 4.27
N VAL A 58 2.04 -0.43 3.33
CA VAL A 58 2.00 -1.55 2.38
C VAL A 58 3.23 -1.53 1.48
N ILE A 59 3.60 -0.37 0.94
CA ILE A 59 4.77 -0.19 0.07
C ILE A 59 6.07 -0.56 0.80
N GLU A 60 6.28 -0.05 2.02
CA GLU A 60 7.44 -0.41 2.85
C GLU A 60 7.50 -1.91 3.15
N ALA A 61 6.35 -2.55 3.38
CA ALA A 61 6.28 -3.98 3.64
C ALA A 61 6.59 -4.82 2.39
N LEU A 62 6.16 -4.35 1.21
CA LEU A 62 6.53 -4.94 -0.08
C LEU A 62 8.03 -4.79 -0.35
N GLU A 63 8.61 -3.62 -0.10
CA GLU A 63 10.05 -3.39 -0.26
C GLU A 63 10.89 -4.30 0.65
N LYS A 64 10.41 -4.57 1.89
CA LYS A 64 11.01 -5.57 2.79
C LYS A 64 10.85 -7.01 2.30
N ALA A 65 9.92 -7.26 1.39
CA ALA A 65 9.66 -8.56 0.76
C ALA A 65 10.28 -8.65 -0.65
N ASP A 66 11.38 -7.92 -0.88
CA ASP A 66 12.15 -7.88 -2.12
C ASP A 66 11.38 -7.39 -3.36
N PHE A 67 10.27 -6.67 -3.18
CA PHE A 67 9.64 -5.95 -4.28
C PHE A 67 10.40 -4.65 -4.54
N VAL A 68 10.82 -4.45 -5.78
CA VAL A 68 11.51 -3.24 -6.23
C VAL A 68 10.49 -2.27 -6.81
N ARG A 69 10.46 -1.03 -6.29
CA ARG A 69 9.66 0.05 -6.86
C ARG A 69 10.20 0.43 -8.23
N ILE A 70 9.37 0.27 -9.26
CA ILE A 70 9.75 0.60 -10.64
C ILE A 70 9.35 2.05 -10.97
N CYS A 71 8.20 2.47 -10.47
CA CYS A 71 7.51 3.63 -11.01
C CYS A 71 6.46 4.16 -10.03
N ALA A 72 6.23 5.47 -10.07
CA ALA A 72 5.06 6.11 -9.48
C ALA A 72 4.45 7.08 -10.50
N GLU A 73 3.15 6.96 -10.74
CA GLU A 73 2.39 7.81 -11.64
C GLU A 73 1.45 8.72 -10.84
N ASP A 74 1.42 10.00 -11.22
CA ASP A 74 0.42 10.95 -10.72
C ASP A 74 -0.87 10.77 -11.54
N ILE A 75 -1.97 10.49 -10.86
CA ILE A 75 -3.30 10.30 -11.48
C ILE A 75 -4.21 11.52 -11.29
N GLY A 76 -3.62 12.68 -11.00
CA GLY A 76 -4.23 14.01 -10.82
C GLY A 76 -4.88 14.20 -9.45
N VAL A 77 -5.54 13.17 -8.93
CA VAL A 77 -6.20 13.16 -7.60
C VAL A 77 -5.56 12.14 -6.67
N GLY A 78 -4.29 11.82 -6.86
CA GLY A 78 -3.58 10.80 -6.09
C GLY A 78 -2.44 10.22 -6.91
N TYR A 79 -1.97 9.02 -6.54
CA TYR A 79 -0.86 8.39 -7.21
C TYR A 79 -1.02 6.87 -7.27
N THR A 80 -0.34 6.25 -8.23
CA THR A 80 -0.20 4.80 -8.34
C THR A 80 1.27 4.44 -8.31
N THR A 81 1.66 3.54 -7.41
CA THR A 81 3.03 3.01 -7.32
C THR A 81 3.07 1.58 -7.79
N TYR A 82 4.03 1.26 -8.65
CA TYR A 82 4.25 -0.10 -9.17
C TYR A 82 5.51 -0.69 -8.55
N LEU A 83 5.38 -1.88 -7.97
CA LEU A 83 6.48 -2.65 -7.41
C LEU A 83 6.54 -4.06 -8.02
N VAL A 84 7.74 -4.56 -8.29
CA VAL A 84 7.95 -5.88 -8.91
C VAL A 84 8.89 -6.73 -8.11
N ASN A 85 8.53 -7.99 -7.93
CA ASN A 85 9.45 -9.03 -7.47
C ASN A 85 9.65 -10.02 -8.63
N VAL A 86 10.83 -9.97 -9.26
CA VAL A 86 11.16 -10.81 -10.42
C VAL A 86 11.24 -12.29 -10.03
N SER A 87 11.78 -12.59 -8.84
CA SER A 87 11.92 -13.95 -8.32
C SER A 87 10.57 -14.61 -8.08
N LEU A 88 9.58 -13.86 -7.59
CA LEU A 88 8.20 -14.31 -7.43
C LEU A 88 7.39 -14.23 -8.73
N GLY A 89 7.91 -13.56 -9.75
CA GLY A 89 7.18 -13.29 -10.98
C GLY A 89 5.88 -12.52 -10.72
N LYS A 90 5.91 -11.50 -9.84
CA LYS A 90 4.73 -10.68 -9.50
C LYS A 90 4.99 -9.18 -9.66
N ILE A 91 3.96 -8.49 -10.12
CA ILE A 91 3.86 -7.02 -10.08
C ILE A 91 2.69 -6.64 -9.17
N VAL A 92 2.92 -5.64 -8.34
CA VAL A 92 1.95 -5.07 -7.41
C VAL A 92 1.73 -3.61 -7.76
N GLU A 93 0.47 -3.22 -7.84
CA GLU A 93 0.00 -1.86 -8.04
C GLU A 93 -0.65 -1.37 -6.75
N VAL A 94 -0.10 -0.32 -6.15
CA VAL A 94 -0.66 0.36 -4.98
C VAL A 94 -1.18 1.72 -5.43
N THR A 95 -2.49 1.88 -5.45
CA THR A 95 -3.18 3.08 -5.94
C THR A 95 -3.81 3.82 -4.78
N VAL A 96 -3.52 5.12 -4.67
CA VAL A 96 -4.11 6.06 -3.72
C VAL A 96 -4.93 7.08 -4.50
N LYS A 97 -6.20 7.26 -4.12
CA LYS A 97 -7.08 8.29 -4.66
C LYS A 97 -7.62 9.15 -3.53
N VAL A 98 -7.51 10.46 -3.69
CA VAL A 98 -8.05 11.48 -2.81
C VAL A 98 -9.27 12.08 -3.49
N LYS A 99 -10.47 11.78 -2.98
CA LYS A 99 -11.72 12.44 -3.39
C LYS A 99 -12.29 13.20 -2.19
N ALA A 100 -13.46 12.79 -1.69
CA ALA A 100 -13.99 13.26 -0.41
C ALA A 100 -13.30 12.58 0.79
N SER A 101 -12.69 11.43 0.57
CA SER A 101 -11.88 10.67 1.50
C SER A 101 -10.66 10.08 0.77
N VAL A 102 -9.67 9.62 1.54
CA VAL A 102 -8.54 8.83 1.01
C VAL A 102 -9.03 7.41 0.76
N TRP A 103 -8.81 6.90 -0.45
CA TRP A 103 -9.11 5.54 -0.87
C TRP A 103 -7.82 4.86 -1.33
N ILE A 104 -7.57 3.65 -0.85
CA ILE A 104 -6.37 2.87 -1.14
C ILE A 104 -6.80 1.55 -1.76
N CYS A 105 -6.09 1.15 -2.81
CA CYS A 105 -6.29 -0.11 -3.49
C CYS A 105 -4.93 -0.77 -3.72
N VAL A 106 -4.85 -2.07 -3.45
CA VAL A 106 -3.67 -2.89 -3.72
C VAL A 106 -4.10 -4.01 -4.64
N SER A 107 -3.45 -4.15 -5.79
CA SER A 107 -3.69 -5.24 -6.72
C SER A 107 -2.39 -5.87 -7.16
N TRP A 108 -2.41 -7.17 -7.46
CA TRP A 108 -1.21 -7.88 -7.93
C TRP A 108 -1.55 -8.82 -9.05
N LYS A 109 -0.58 -9.04 -9.94
CA LYS A 109 -0.70 -9.87 -11.14
C LYS A 109 0.63 -10.54 -11.44
N PRO A 110 0.65 -11.59 -12.27
CA PRO A 110 1.90 -12.17 -12.75
C PRO A 110 2.73 -11.12 -13.50
N TRP A 111 3.98 -10.95 -13.10
CA TRP A 111 4.96 -10.16 -13.84
C TRP A 111 5.30 -10.89 -15.14
N ARG A 112 5.16 -10.18 -16.25
CA ARG A 112 5.63 -10.63 -17.55
C ARG A 112 6.60 -9.59 -18.09
N PRO A 113 7.81 -9.99 -18.53
CA PRO A 113 8.73 -9.08 -19.17
C PRO A 113 8.04 -8.41 -20.37
N ILE A 114 7.97 -7.09 -20.33
CA ILE A 114 7.17 -6.32 -21.27
C ILE A 114 7.92 -6.23 -22.60
N LYS A 115 7.47 -6.99 -23.62
CA LYS A 115 7.86 -6.72 -25.03
C LYS A 115 6.95 -5.70 -25.73
N SER A 116 5.77 -5.35 -25.19
CA SER A 116 4.78 -4.53 -25.94
C SER A 116 3.64 -3.85 -25.15
N MET A 117 3.65 -3.76 -23.81
CA MET A 117 2.69 -2.90 -23.11
C MET A 117 3.03 -1.43 -23.36
N LYS A 118 1.99 -0.59 -23.56
CA LYS A 118 2.15 0.87 -23.49
C LYS A 118 2.89 1.18 -22.20
N ARG A 119 4.12 1.67 -22.33
CA ARG A 119 4.99 2.01 -21.20
C ARG A 119 4.23 2.99 -20.28
N PRO A 120 4.15 2.71 -18.98
CA PRO A 120 4.05 3.76 -17.98
C PRO A 120 5.13 4.82 -18.29
N GLU A 121 4.77 6.11 -18.34
CA GLU A 121 5.69 7.19 -18.77
C GLU A 121 6.95 7.30 -17.88
N CYS A 122 6.90 6.66 -16.71
CA CYS A 122 7.95 6.54 -15.69
C CYS A 122 9.00 5.42 -15.92
N LEU A 123 8.84 4.53 -16.92
CA LEU A 123 9.60 3.27 -17.01
C LEU A 123 10.93 3.35 -17.81
N ASP A 124 11.39 4.55 -18.15
CA ASP A 124 12.53 4.73 -19.06
C ASP A 124 13.92 4.34 -18.48
N TYR A 125 14.02 3.91 -17.22
CA TYR A 125 15.32 3.75 -16.55
C TYR A 125 15.77 2.33 -16.19
N TYR A 126 14.95 1.28 -16.35
CA TYR A 126 15.29 -0.04 -15.77
C TYR A 126 15.32 -1.24 -16.72
N ILE A 127 15.33 -1.02 -18.04
CA ILE A 127 15.67 -2.09 -18.99
C ILE A 127 16.88 -1.64 -19.81
N SER A 128 18.05 -1.57 -19.15
CA SER A 128 19.29 -1.86 -19.88
C SER A 128 19.31 -3.38 -20.05
N GLU A 129 19.21 -3.82 -21.30
CA GLU A 129 19.57 -5.17 -21.69
C GLU A 129 20.98 -5.47 -21.17
N GLU A 130 21.08 -6.27 -20.09
CA GLU A 130 22.27 -7.04 -19.73
C GLU A 130 21.91 -7.92 -18.54
N TYR A 131 21.46 -9.16 -18.82
CA TYR A 131 21.91 -10.45 -18.27
C TYR A 131 20.94 -11.57 -18.68
#